data_AF-A0A2V7JTQ1-F1
#
_entry.id   AF-A0A2V7JTQ1-F1
#
_cell.length_a   1.000
_cell.length_b   1.000
_cell.length_c   1.000
_cell.angle_alpha   90.00
_cell.angle_beta   90.00
_cell.angle_gamma   90.00
#
_symmetry.space_group_name_H-M   'P 1'
#
loop_
_entity.id
_entity.type
_entity.pdbx_description
1 polymer ?
#
loop_
_entity_poly.entity_id
_entity_poly.type
_entity_poly.pdbx_seq_one_letter_code
_entity_poly.pdbx_strand_id
1 'polypeptide(L)'
;KALAGHVKRAGLEVAPRVLQSFPVVGEAPPPKPGDRLTVTIFAAGDRVKVTGVTKGRGFQGVVHRHHFAGGPETHGNTRHRKPGSIAPGTDPSRIIKGKRMPGHMGARRFTELGLRVVRVDAERNLLFVRGAVPGPLNGLLTVRKQGGTPPPARRRRRCACRPRCSTAR
;
A
#
# COMPACT_ATOMS: atom_id res chain seq x y z
N LYS A 1 12.08 -20.82 -22.46
CA LYS A 1 11.59 -21.20 -23.81
C LYS A 1 10.17 -20.67 -24.09
N ALA A 2 9.15 -21.00 -23.27
CA ALA A 2 7.78 -20.53 -23.48
C ALA A 2 7.62 -18.99 -23.54
N LEU A 3 8.20 -18.25 -22.57
CA LEU A 3 8.15 -16.78 -22.56
C LEU A 3 8.80 -16.16 -23.81
N ALA A 4 9.92 -16.72 -24.28
CA ALA A 4 10.59 -16.22 -25.48
C ALA A 4 9.74 -16.39 -26.75
N GLY A 5 8.99 -17.49 -26.88
CA GLY A 5 8.07 -17.69 -28.00
C GLY A 5 6.91 -16.69 -28.00
N HIS A 6 6.35 -16.41 -26.81
CA HIS A 6 5.28 -15.42 -26.67
C HIS A 6 5.73 -14.00 -27.07
N VAL A 7 6.94 -13.62 -26.66
CA VAL A 7 7.53 -12.30 -26.93
C VAL A 7 7.87 -12.13 -28.42
N LYS A 8 8.40 -13.18 -29.08
CA LYS A 8 8.65 -13.19 -30.52
C LYS A 8 7.40 -12.93 -31.35
N ARG A 9 6.25 -13.49 -30.95
CA ARG A 9 4.97 -13.23 -31.63
C ARG A 9 4.52 -11.77 -31.51
N ALA A 10 4.92 -11.07 -30.45
CA ALA A 10 4.64 -9.66 -30.25
C ALA A 10 5.66 -8.71 -30.93
N GLY A 11 6.65 -9.25 -31.66
CA GLY A 11 7.65 -8.45 -32.38
C GLY A 11 8.75 -7.84 -31.50
N LEU A 12 8.94 -8.34 -30.27
CA LEU A 12 9.97 -7.89 -29.35
C LEU A 12 11.16 -8.87 -29.34
N GLU A 13 12.38 -8.34 -29.40
CA GLU A 13 13.60 -9.18 -29.38
C GLU A 13 14.01 -9.60 -27.97
N VAL A 14 13.73 -8.74 -26.98
CA VAL A 14 14.10 -8.95 -25.57
C VAL A 14 12.85 -9.16 -24.71
N ALA A 15 12.86 -10.22 -23.91
CA ALA A 15 11.79 -10.47 -22.96
C ALA A 15 11.82 -9.44 -21.82
N PRO A 16 10.69 -8.76 -21.53
CA PRO A 16 10.64 -7.81 -20.42
C PRO A 16 10.77 -8.55 -19.08
N ARG A 17 11.42 -7.90 -18.10
CA ARG A 17 11.62 -8.44 -16.74
C ARG A 17 10.31 -8.78 -16.04
N VAL A 18 9.24 -8.04 -16.33
CA VAL A 18 7.92 -8.24 -15.73
C VAL A 18 6.85 -8.10 -16.80
N LEU A 19 5.89 -9.02 -16.76
CA LEU A 19 4.64 -8.95 -17.54
C LEU A 19 3.49 -8.69 -16.57
N GLN A 20 2.69 -7.67 -16.87
CA GLN A 20 1.54 -7.31 -16.05
C GLN A 20 0.39 -6.87 -16.95
N SER A 21 -0.81 -7.36 -16.67
CA SER A 21 -2.01 -6.96 -17.40
C SER A 21 -2.62 -5.69 -16.79
N PHE A 22 -3.09 -4.82 -17.67
CA PHE A 22 -3.81 -3.61 -17.31
C PHE A 22 -5.22 -3.68 -17.90
N PRO A 23 -6.28 -3.76 -17.08
CA PRO A 23 -7.63 -3.64 -17.61
C PRO A 23 -7.81 -2.21 -18.13
N VAL A 24 -7.99 -2.06 -19.43
CA VAL A 24 -8.31 -0.77 -20.06
C VAL A 24 -9.80 -0.54 -19.85
N VAL A 25 -10.14 0.60 -19.25
CA VAL A 25 -11.53 0.99 -18.98
C VAL A 25 -11.75 2.31 -19.74
N GLY A 26 -12.44 2.24 -20.88
CA GLY A 26 -12.70 3.38 -21.78
C GLY A 26 -12.71 2.98 -23.26
N GLU A 27 -13.15 3.90 -24.13
CA GLU A 27 -13.25 3.78 -25.60
C GLU A 27 -11.94 4.01 -26.36
N ALA A 28 -10.82 4.21 -25.66
CA ALA A 28 -9.53 4.41 -26.33
C ALA A 28 -9.13 3.14 -27.11
N PRO A 29 -8.66 3.27 -28.35
CA PRO A 29 -8.25 2.13 -29.16
C PRO A 29 -7.17 1.33 -28.44
N PRO A 30 -7.24 -0.01 -28.46
CA PRO A 30 -6.24 -0.85 -27.83
C PRO A 30 -4.86 -0.57 -28.47
N PRO A 31 -3.80 -0.40 -27.65
CA PRO A 31 -2.45 -0.21 -28.17
C PRO A 31 -2.02 -1.43 -29.00
N LYS A 32 -1.23 -1.20 -30.04
CA LYS A 32 -0.73 -2.28 -30.90
C LYS A 32 0.38 -3.04 -30.17
N PRO A 33 0.54 -4.36 -30.41
CA PRO A 33 1.67 -5.10 -29.86
C PRO A 33 2.98 -4.51 -30.38
N GLY A 34 3.90 -4.17 -29.46
CA GLY A 34 5.20 -3.57 -29.78
C GLY A 34 5.31 -2.07 -29.48
N ASP A 35 4.19 -1.40 -29.17
CA ASP A 35 4.21 0.03 -28.84
C ASP A 35 5.00 0.32 -27.56
N ARG A 36 5.88 1.32 -27.61
CA ARG A 36 6.65 1.79 -26.45
C ARG A 36 5.87 2.87 -25.71
N LEU A 37 5.46 2.57 -24.48
CA LEU A 37 4.81 3.51 -23.59
C LEU A 37 5.86 4.28 -22.77
N THR A 38 5.91 5.59 -22.95
CA THR A 38 6.80 6.49 -22.19
C THR A 38 6.03 7.33 -21.17
N VAL A 39 6.73 8.15 -20.39
CA VAL A 39 6.13 8.95 -19.31
C VAL A 39 5.24 10.10 -19.83
N THR A 40 5.27 10.37 -21.13
CA THR A 40 4.46 11.41 -21.80
C THR A 40 2.95 11.20 -21.69
N ILE A 41 2.51 10.00 -21.29
CA ILE A 41 1.10 9.66 -21.03
C ILE A 41 0.54 10.46 -19.83
N PHE A 42 1.41 10.96 -18.95
CA PHE A 42 1.02 11.75 -17.78
C PHE A 42 1.32 13.23 -17.98
N ALA A 43 0.42 14.10 -17.52
CA ALA A 43 0.64 15.53 -17.47
C ALA A 43 0.96 16.00 -16.03
N ALA A 44 1.69 17.11 -15.90
CA ALA A 44 1.88 17.75 -14.61
C ALA A 44 0.52 18.19 -14.04
N GLY A 45 0.26 17.86 -12.77
CA GLY A 45 -1.03 18.12 -12.12
C GLY A 45 -2.01 16.94 -12.15
N ASP A 46 -1.77 15.92 -12.96
CA ASP A 46 -2.62 14.72 -12.97
C ASP A 46 -2.62 14.00 -11.61
N ARG A 47 -3.75 13.36 -11.31
CA ARG A 47 -3.90 12.47 -10.15
C ARG A 47 -3.72 11.02 -10.57
N VAL A 48 -2.84 10.33 -9.85
CA VAL A 48 -2.48 8.94 -10.12
C VAL A 48 -2.72 8.07 -8.88
N LYS A 49 -3.05 6.81 -9.15
CA LYS A 49 -3.00 5.73 -8.16
C LYS A 49 -1.74 4.91 -8.42
N VAL A 50 -0.99 4.63 -7.36
CA VAL A 50 0.27 3.88 -7.43
C VAL A 50 0.12 2.61 -6.61
N THR A 51 0.26 1.47 -7.28
CA THR A 51 0.22 0.16 -6.64
C THR A 51 1.62 -0.43 -6.58
N GLY A 52 2.01 -0.95 -5.42
CA GLY A 52 3.31 -1.58 -5.21
C GLY A 52 3.26 -2.65 -4.14
N VAL A 53 4.36 -3.36 -3.96
CA VAL A 53 4.55 -4.30 -2.85
C VAL A 53 5.18 -3.55 -1.68
N THR A 54 4.49 -3.53 -0.55
CA THR A 54 4.97 -2.86 0.67
C THR A 54 6.23 -3.50 1.24
N LYS A 55 7.09 -2.70 1.89
CA LYS A 55 8.27 -3.21 2.61
C LYS A 55 7.86 -4.27 3.63
N GLY A 56 8.48 -5.44 3.55
CA GLY A 56 8.33 -6.51 4.53
C GLY A 56 8.91 -6.09 5.88
N ARG A 57 8.25 -6.49 6.97
CA ARG A 57 8.71 -6.26 8.35
C ARG A 57 8.82 -7.55 9.16
N GLY A 58 8.74 -8.72 8.50
CA GLY A 58 8.82 -10.03 9.15
C GLY A 58 7.62 -10.31 10.07
N PHE A 59 7.83 -11.17 11.06
CA PHE A 59 6.82 -11.50 12.07
C PHE A 59 6.73 -10.38 13.10
N GLN A 60 5.58 -9.74 13.19
CA GLN A 60 5.37 -8.61 14.09
C GLN A 60 4.37 -8.91 15.20
N GLY A 61 4.71 -8.43 16.39
CA GLY A 61 3.84 -8.44 17.57
C GLY A 61 2.60 -7.56 17.40
N VAL A 62 1.60 -7.75 18.27
CA VAL A 62 0.30 -7.06 18.18
C VAL A 62 0.37 -5.55 18.30
N VAL A 63 1.32 -5.03 19.08
CA VAL A 63 1.53 -3.59 19.26
C VAL A 63 1.96 -2.93 17.96
N HIS A 64 2.94 -3.50 17.26
CA HIS A 64 3.43 -2.92 16.00
C HIS A 64 2.49 -3.19 14.83
N ARG A 65 1.88 -4.38 14.77
CA ARG A 65 1.03 -4.81 13.65
C ARG A 65 -0.36 -4.15 13.68
N HIS A 66 -0.96 -4.03 14.85
CA HIS A 66 -2.36 -3.61 15.04
C HIS A 66 -2.54 -2.39 15.93
N HIS A 67 -1.44 -1.75 16.37
CA HIS A 67 -1.47 -0.56 17.24
C HIS A 67 -2.19 -0.78 18.57
N PHE A 68 -2.06 -1.97 19.17
CA PHE A 68 -2.59 -2.25 20.51
C PHE A 68 -1.83 -1.44 21.57
N ALA A 69 -2.54 -0.95 22.59
CA ALA A 69 -1.96 -0.11 23.64
C ALA A 69 -1.00 -0.86 24.58
N GLY A 70 -1.16 -2.17 24.74
CA GLY A 70 -0.40 -2.95 25.73
C GLY A 70 -0.99 -2.87 27.14
N GLY A 71 -0.30 -3.45 28.11
CA GLY A 71 -0.61 -3.35 29.53
C GLY A 71 0.22 -2.27 30.24
N PRO A 72 -0.10 -1.95 31.51
CA PRO A 72 0.70 -1.00 32.31
C PRO A 72 2.12 -1.51 32.53
N GLU A 73 3.07 -0.60 32.73
CA GLU A 73 4.50 -0.90 32.88
C GLU A 73 4.91 -1.15 34.35
N THR A 74 4.35 -0.44 35.33
CA THR A 74 4.96 -0.34 36.68
C THR A 74 4.21 -0.96 37.87
N HIS A 75 3.13 -1.72 37.67
CA HIS A 75 2.37 -2.34 38.78
C HIS A 75 2.38 -3.87 38.72
N GLY A 76 3.56 -4.49 38.83
CA GLY A 76 3.72 -5.96 38.90
C GLY A 76 3.30 -6.73 37.64
N ASN A 77 3.01 -6.03 36.54
CA ASN A 77 2.62 -6.65 35.29
C ASN A 77 3.85 -7.25 34.60
N THR A 78 3.75 -8.48 34.11
CA THR A 78 4.80 -9.13 33.30
C THR A 78 4.46 -9.18 31.80
N ARG A 79 3.28 -8.66 31.42
CA ARG A 79 2.67 -8.83 30.10
C ARG A 79 2.44 -7.49 29.41
N HIS A 80 3.48 -6.67 29.32
CA HIS A 80 3.40 -5.32 28.76
C HIS A 80 2.96 -5.28 27.29
N ARG A 81 3.49 -6.19 26.46
CA ARG A 81 3.26 -6.19 25.00
C ARG A 81 2.51 -7.43 24.47
N LYS A 82 1.93 -8.23 25.37
CA LYS A 82 1.17 -9.43 24.99
C LYS A 82 -0.23 -9.08 24.48
N PRO A 83 -0.83 -9.90 23.61
CA PRO A 83 -2.26 -9.81 23.34
C PRO A 83 -3.02 -10.04 24.66
N GLY A 84 -3.97 -9.17 24.97
CA GLY A 84 -4.90 -9.35 26.09
C GLY A 84 -5.89 -10.50 25.81
N SER A 85 -7.13 -10.36 26.29
CA SER A 85 -8.16 -11.38 26.03
C SER A 85 -8.41 -11.61 24.53
N ILE A 86 -8.40 -12.88 24.13
CA ILE A 86 -8.52 -13.30 22.73
C ILE A 86 -9.98 -13.59 22.37
N ALA A 87 -10.73 -14.23 23.27
CA ALA A 87 -12.13 -14.59 23.07
C ALA A 87 -12.90 -14.57 24.41
N PRO A 88 -14.22 -14.37 24.37
CA PRO A 88 -15.11 -14.63 25.52
C PRO A 88 -15.25 -16.15 25.77
N GLY A 89 -15.67 -16.51 26.99
CA GLY A 89 -15.83 -17.90 27.45
C GLY A 89 -17.01 -18.63 26.79
N THR A 90 -18.22 -18.43 27.31
CA THR A 90 -19.41 -19.24 26.95
C THR A 90 -19.86 -19.07 25.49
N ASP A 91 -20.17 -17.84 25.05
CA ASP A 91 -20.55 -17.57 23.66
C ASP A 91 -19.41 -16.80 22.98
N PRO A 92 -18.74 -17.27 21.90
CA PRO A 92 -18.97 -18.42 21.03
C PRO A 92 -18.02 -19.63 21.26
N SER A 93 -17.45 -19.79 22.47
CA SER A 93 -16.53 -20.89 22.84
C SER A 93 -15.35 -21.16 21.89
N ARG A 94 -15.01 -20.20 21.02
CA ARG A 94 -13.93 -20.30 20.03
C ARG A 94 -13.39 -18.93 19.68
N ILE A 95 -12.21 -18.92 19.06
CA ILE A 95 -11.63 -17.69 18.51
C ILE A 95 -12.34 -17.34 17.20
N ILE A 96 -12.93 -16.15 17.14
CA ILE A 96 -13.61 -15.66 15.94
C ILE A 96 -12.60 -15.47 14.80
N LYS A 97 -12.94 -15.94 13.60
CA LYS A 97 -12.10 -15.78 12.40
C LYS A 97 -11.81 -14.29 12.15
N GLY A 98 -10.56 -13.98 11.81
CA GLY A 98 -10.12 -12.60 11.62
C GLY A 98 -9.76 -11.84 12.90
N LYS A 99 -9.75 -12.50 14.08
CA LYS A 99 -9.20 -11.90 15.30
C LYS A 99 -7.78 -11.43 15.07
N ARG A 100 -7.50 -10.19 15.48
CA ARG A 100 -6.19 -9.56 15.33
C ARG A 100 -5.17 -10.22 16.25
N MET A 101 -4.16 -10.83 15.63
CA MET A 101 -3.09 -11.60 16.27
C MET A 101 -1.72 -11.20 15.73
N PRO A 102 -0.61 -11.56 16.41
CA PRO A 102 0.72 -11.36 15.86
C PRO A 102 0.89 -12.17 14.56
N GLY A 103 1.85 -11.78 13.73
CA GLY A 103 2.07 -12.46 12.45
C GLY A 103 2.84 -11.62 11.44
N HIS A 104 3.01 -12.17 10.23
CA HIS A 104 3.75 -11.50 9.18
C HIS A 104 3.11 -10.16 8.79
N MET A 105 3.95 -9.13 8.66
CA MET A 105 3.55 -7.77 8.29
C MET A 105 4.35 -7.27 7.09
N GLY A 106 3.68 -6.59 6.17
CA GLY A 106 4.28 -6.10 4.92
C GLY A 106 4.28 -7.16 3.82
N ALA A 107 5.11 -6.96 2.79
CA ALA A 107 5.20 -7.80 1.59
C ALA A 107 3.86 -8.05 0.88
N ARG A 108 2.87 -7.19 1.12
CA ARG A 108 1.55 -7.25 0.51
C ARG A 108 1.39 -6.15 -0.52
N ARG A 109 0.55 -6.40 -1.52
CA ARG A 109 0.14 -5.41 -2.51
C ARG A 109 -0.67 -4.30 -1.83
N PHE A 110 -0.25 -3.06 -2.00
CA PHE A 110 -0.94 -1.89 -1.49
C PHE A 110 -1.04 -0.83 -2.58
N THR A 111 -2.15 -0.10 -2.61
CA THR A 111 -2.39 0.97 -3.57
C THR A 111 -2.59 2.27 -2.82
N GLU A 112 -1.70 3.22 -3.06
CA GLU A 112 -1.88 4.61 -2.64
C GLU A 112 -2.72 5.34 -3.70
N LEU A 113 -3.73 6.08 -3.23
CA LEU A 113 -4.68 6.81 -4.06
C LEU A 113 -4.45 8.33 -3.94
N GLY A 114 -4.78 9.07 -4.99
CA GLY A 114 -4.78 10.54 -4.97
C GLY A 114 -3.40 11.19 -4.95
N LEU A 115 -2.37 10.50 -5.42
CA LEU A 115 -1.03 11.09 -5.54
C LEU A 115 -1.01 12.07 -6.72
N ARG A 116 -0.37 13.23 -6.54
CA ARG A 116 -0.30 14.28 -7.58
C ARG A 116 1.04 14.21 -8.31
N VAL A 117 1.01 14.24 -9.63
CA VAL A 117 2.21 14.39 -10.45
C VAL A 117 2.66 15.85 -10.41
N VAL A 118 3.92 16.08 -10.03
CA VAL A 118 4.52 17.42 -9.91
C VAL A 118 5.21 17.80 -11.20
N ARG A 119 6.04 16.91 -11.73
CA ARG A 119 6.84 17.12 -12.93
C ARG A 119 7.01 15.82 -13.70
N VAL A 120 7.08 15.94 -15.01
CA VAL A 120 7.40 14.86 -15.94
C VAL A 120 8.65 15.27 -16.70
N ASP A 121 9.62 14.38 -16.76
CA ASP A 121 10.85 14.55 -17.55
C ASP A 121 10.87 13.43 -18.61
N ALA A 122 10.62 13.82 -19.87
CA ALA A 122 10.50 12.89 -20.99
C ALA A 122 11.87 12.38 -21.49
N GLU A 123 12.93 13.17 -21.34
CA GLU A 123 14.28 12.78 -21.78
C GLU A 123 14.82 11.64 -20.94
N ARG A 124 14.64 11.74 -19.61
CA ARG A 124 15.13 10.76 -18.64
C ARG A 124 14.09 9.71 -18.26
N ASN A 125 12.87 9.80 -18.80
CA ASN A 125 11.74 8.96 -18.44
C ASN A 125 11.47 8.93 -16.91
N LEU A 126 11.49 10.11 -16.27
CA LEU A 126 11.26 10.25 -14.83
C LEU A 126 9.90 10.87 -14.53
N LEU A 127 9.20 10.29 -13.55
CA LEU A 127 7.92 10.78 -13.05
C LEU A 127 8.06 11.25 -11.59
N PHE A 128 7.88 12.54 -11.35
CA PHE A 128 7.95 13.11 -10.00
C PHE A 128 6.55 13.14 -9.38
N VAL A 129 6.37 12.38 -8.29
CA VAL A 129 5.09 12.24 -7.60
C VAL A 129 5.16 12.83 -6.21
N ARG A 130 4.16 13.63 -5.83
CA ARG A 130 4.03 14.16 -4.48
C ARG A 130 3.36 13.14 -3.57
N GLY A 131 4.14 12.56 -2.65
CA GLY A 131 3.64 11.70 -1.58
C GLY A 131 4.52 10.48 -1.34
N ALA A 132 4.04 9.58 -0.48
CA ALA A 132 4.72 8.32 -0.21
C ALA A 132 4.32 7.26 -1.23
N VAL A 133 5.30 6.48 -1.67
CA VAL A 133 5.12 5.39 -2.62
C VAL A 133 5.30 4.06 -1.89
N PRO A 134 4.42 3.06 -2.12
CA PRO A 134 4.52 1.79 -1.43
C PRO A 134 5.67 0.94 -1.97
N GLY A 135 6.66 0.67 -1.12
CA GLY A 135 7.68 -0.35 -1.37
C GLY A 135 9.11 0.06 -1.03
N PRO A 136 10.08 -0.84 -1.25
CA PRO A 136 11.51 -0.52 -1.16
C PRO A 136 11.98 0.33 -2.34
N LEU A 137 13.18 0.91 -2.21
CA LEU A 137 13.88 1.54 -3.32
C LEU A 137 14.08 0.48 -4.42
N ASN A 138 13.96 0.90 -5.69
CA ASN A 138 14.06 0.03 -6.87
C ASN A 138 12.98 -1.07 -6.96
N GLY A 139 11.90 -0.95 -6.19
CA GLY A 139 10.74 -1.84 -6.28
C GLY A 139 9.92 -1.60 -7.55
N LEU A 140 9.25 -2.64 -8.04
CA LEU A 140 8.30 -2.52 -9.13
C LEU A 140 7.04 -1.79 -8.67
N LEU A 141 6.60 -0.80 -9.46
CA LEU A 141 5.41 -0.03 -9.22
C LEU A 141 4.51 -0.02 -10.45
N THR A 142 3.22 -0.13 -10.21
CA THR A 142 2.18 0.00 -11.23
C THR A 142 1.52 1.37 -11.07
N VAL A 143 1.75 2.28 -12.01
CA VAL A 143 1.15 3.63 -12.00
C VAL A 143 -0.04 3.67 -12.94
N ARG A 144 -1.16 4.23 -12.49
CA ARG A 144 -2.37 4.38 -13.30
C ARG A 144 -2.99 5.75 -13.05
N LYS A 145 -3.59 6.36 -14.08
CA LYS A 145 -4.43 7.54 -13.90
C LYS A 145 -5.64 7.17 -13.03
N GLN A 146 -5.97 8.02 -12.06
CA GLN A 146 -7.14 7.81 -11.23
C GLN A 146 -8.36 8.46 -11.92
N GLY A 147 -9.36 7.65 -12.26
CA GLY A 147 -10.69 8.16 -12.61
C GLY A 147 -11.46 8.51 -11.32
N GLY A 148 -12.07 9.68 -11.29
CA GLY A 148 -12.94 10.14 -10.21
C GLY A 148 -12.24 10.87 -9.05
N THR A 149 -13.06 11.52 -8.22
CA THR A 149 -12.61 12.25 -7.02
C THR A 149 -12.12 11.24 -5.97
N PRO A 150 -10.88 11.38 -5.44
CA PRO A 150 -10.39 10.50 -4.40
C PRO A 150 -11.23 10.66 -3.12
N PRO A 151 -11.41 9.58 -2.33
CA PRO A 151 -12.05 9.69 -1.02
C PRO A 151 -11.28 10.71 -0.18
N PRO A 152 -11.98 11.56 0.61
CA PRO A 152 -11.33 12.58 1.42
C PRO A 152 -10.28 11.93 2.30
N ALA A 153 -9.10 12.55 2.38
CA ALA A 153 -8.00 12.06 3.20
C ALA A 153 -8.55 11.82 4.61
N ARG A 154 -8.48 10.57 5.11
CA ARG A 154 -8.91 10.22 6.46
C ARG A 154 -8.13 11.14 7.41
N ARG A 155 -8.77 12.19 7.93
CA ARG A 155 -8.20 13.04 8.99
C ARG A 155 -7.79 12.07 10.08
N ARG A 156 -6.48 11.86 10.26
CA ARG A 156 -5.97 11.22 11.47
C ARG A 156 -6.56 12.06 12.59
N ARG A 157 -7.50 11.49 13.35
CA ARG A 157 -7.99 12.12 14.57
C ARG A 157 -6.72 12.38 15.37
N ARG A 158 -6.22 13.62 15.36
CA ARG A 158 -5.27 14.06 16.37
C ARG A 158 -6.01 13.75 17.66
N CYS A 159 -5.54 12.77 18.42
CA CYS A 159 -6.01 12.58 19.78
C CYS A 159 -5.81 13.95 20.42
N ALA A 160 -6.90 14.68 20.62
CA ALA A 160 -6.88 15.84 21.46
C ALA A 160 -6.41 15.31 22.81
N CYS A 161 -5.19 15.68 23.21
CA CYS A 161 -4.80 15.57 24.59
C CYS A 161 -5.81 16.41 25.36
N ARG A 162 -6.81 15.75 25.97
CA ARG A 162 -7.62 16.40 27.00
C ARG A 162 -6.63 16.81 28.09
N PRO A 163 -6.49 18.10 28.42
CA PRO A 163 -5.74 18.48 29.61
C PRO A 163 -6.49 17.84 30.79
N ARG A 164 -5.80 17.00 31.57
CA ARG A 164 -6.34 16.56 32.86
C ARG A 164 -6.47 17.80 33.71
N CYS A 165 -7.70 18.24 33.94
CA CYS A 165 -8.01 19.26 34.92
C CYS A 165 -7.58 18.73 36.30
N SER A 166 -6.54 19.32 36.86
CA SER A 166 -6.18 19.20 38.26
C SER A 166 -7.20 19.97 39.08
N THR A 167 -8.24 19.29 39.55
CA THR A 167 -9.00 19.76 40.72
C THR A 167 -8.63 18.85 41.87
N ALA A 168 -7.54 19.23 42.54
CA ALA A 168 -7.35 18.91 43.94
C ALA A 168 -8.33 19.79 44.73
N ARG A 169 -9.20 19.15 45.49
CA ARG A 169 -9.73 19.62 46.76
C ARG A 169 -9.62 18.46 47.73
#